data_AF-A0A7X4X2H7-F1
#
_entry.id   AF-A0A7X4X2H7-F1
#
_cell.length_a   1.000
_cell.length_b   1.000
_cell.length_c   1.000
_cell.angle_alpha   90.00
_cell.angle_beta   90.00
_cell.angle_gamma   90.00
#
_symmetry.space_group_name_H-M   'P 1'
#
loop_
_entity.id
_entity.type
_entity.pdbx_description
1 polymer ?
#
loop_
_entity_poly.entity_id
_entity_poly.type
_entity_poly.pdbx_seq_one_letter_code
_entity_poly.pdbx_strand_id
1 'polypeptide(L)' 'MLTKETFVDIHVRFAQGQSIRNIARQLGISRNTVK' A
#
# COMPACT_ATOMS: atom_id res chain seq x y z
N MET A 1 11.63 -1.81 7.07
CA MET A 1 12.21 -1.87 5.72
C MET A 1 11.14 -2.46 4.81
N LEU A 2 10.72 -1.78 3.73
CA LEU A 2 9.70 -2.35 2.83
C LEU A 2 10.32 -3.45 1.99
N THR A 3 9.66 -4.59 1.91
CA THR A 3 10.06 -5.69 1.04
C THR A 3 9.49 -5.47 -0.35
N LYS A 4 10.07 -6.13 -1.36
CA LYS A 4 9.50 -6.14 -2.72
C LYS A 4 8.05 -6.61 -2.73
N GLU A 5 7.71 -7.56 -1.86
CA GLU A 5 6.35 -8.07 -1.69
C GLU A 5 5.38 -6.98 -1.23
N THR A 6 5.78 -6.11 -0.28
CA THR A 6 4.93 -5.00 0.16
C THR A 6 4.65 -4.01 -0.96
N PHE A 7 5.63 -3.73 -1.82
CA PHE A 7 5.42 -2.86 -2.99
C PHE A 7 4.46 -3.47 -4.01
N VAL A 8 4.59 -4.76 -4.29
CA VAL A 8 3.66 -5.47 -5.19
C VAL A 8 2.25 -5.47 -4.63
N ASP A 9 2.08 -5.73 -3.33
CA ASP A 9 0.77 -5.72 -2.66
C ASP A 9 0.13 -4.32 -2.71
N ILE A 10 0.90 -3.26 -2.43
CA ILE A 10 0.44 -1.87 -2.58
C ILE A 10 -0.05 -1.61 -4.02
N HIS A 11 0.74 -2.00 -5.02
CA HIS A 11 0.41 -1.78 -6.42
C HIS A 11 -0.87 -2.51 -6.85
N VAL A 12 -1.00 -3.79 -6.47
CA VAL A 12 -2.20 -4.59 -6.77
C VAL A 12 -3.43 -4.00 -6.12
N ARG A 13 -3.38 -3.64 -4.83
CA ARG A 13 -4.51 -3.03 -4.12
C ARG A 13 -4.92 -1.68 -4.71
N PHE A 14 -3.94 -0.87 -5.13
CA PHE A 14 -4.21 0.40 -5.80
C PHE A 14 -4.87 0.18 -7.17
N ALA A 15 -4.38 -0.78 -7.97
CA ALA A 15 -4.98 -1.17 -9.25
C ALA A 15 -6.41 -1.71 -9.12
N GLN A 16 -6.74 -2.34 -7.98
CA GLN A 16 -8.11 -2.75 -7.63
C GLN A 16 -9.02 -1.59 -7.18
N GLY A 17 -8.51 -0.35 -7.16
CA GLY A 17 -9.28 0.84 -6.80
C GLY A 17 -9.31 1.16 -5.31
N GLN A 18 -8.49 0.51 -4.48
CA GLN A 18 -8.40 0.88 -3.07
C GLN A 18 -7.72 2.23 -2.90
N SER A 19 -8.28 3.08 -2.03
CA SER A 19 -7.64 4.36 -1.71
C SER A 19 -6.34 4.17 -0.94
N ILE A 20 -5.36 5.06 -1.18
CA ILE A 20 -4.07 5.12 -0.47
C ILE A 20 -4.28 5.10 1.06
N ARG A 21 -5.31 5.80 1.57
CA ARG A 21 -5.63 5.81 3.01
C ARG A 21 -6.03 4.43 3.52
N ASN A 22 -6.78 3.67 2.75
CA ASN A 22 -7.22 2.34 3.14
C ASN A 22 -6.06 1.34 3.12
N ILE A 23 -5.24 1.38 2.06
CA ILE A 23 -4.03 0.55 1.92
C ILE A 23 -3.07 0.80 3.08
N ALA A 24 -2.78 2.07 3.37
CA ALA A 24 -1.91 2.46 4.48
C ALA A 24 -2.41 1.93 5.84
N ARG A 25 -3.72 2.02 6.09
CA ARG A 25 -4.34 1.52 7.33
C ARG A 25 -4.26 -0.01 7.43
N GLN A 26 -4.53 -0.72 6.34
CA GLN A 26 -4.49 -2.18 6.31
C GLN A 26 -3.08 -2.74 6.47
N LEU A 27 -2.08 -2.05 5.91
CA LEU A 27 -0.67 -2.45 5.99
C LEU A 27 0.04 -1.90 7.24
N GLY A 28 -0.61 -1.04 8.02
CA GLY A 28 0.00 -0.42 9.21
C GLY A 28 1.17 0.51 8.88
N ILE A 29 1.18 1.11 7.68
CA ILE A 29 2.26 1.98 7.20
C ILE A 29 1.77 3.40 6.98
N SER A 30 2.71 4.34 6.83
CA SER A 30 2.36 5.73 6.53
C SER A 30 1.79 5.88 5.12
N ARG A 31 0.91 6.86 4.90
CA ARG A 31 0.40 7.17 3.55
C ARG A 31 1.50 7.54 2.56
N ASN A 32 2.59 8.16 3.03
CA ASN A 32 3.74 8.51 2.21
C ASN A 32 4.51 7.27 1.74
N THR A 33 4.36 6.15 2.44
CA THR A 33 4.97 4.87 2.08
C THR A 33 4.20 4.17 0.96
N VAL A 34 2.92 4.51 0.80
CA VAL A 34 2.04 3.93 -0.23
C VAL A 34 2.06 4.74 -1.53
N LYS A 35 2.36 6.04 -1.45
CA LYS A 35 2.47 6.96 -2.59
C LYS A 35 3.74 6.70 -3.39
#